data_AF-A0A4Q5PCV4-F1
#
_entry.id   AF-A0A4Q5PCV4-F1
#
_cell.length_a   1.000
_cell.length_b   1.000
_cell.length_c   1.000
_cell.angle_alpha   90.00
_cell.angle_beta   90.00
_cell.angle_gamma   90.00
#
_symmetry.space_group_name_H-M   'P 1'
#
loop_
_entity.id
_entity.type
_entity.pdbx_description
1 polymer ?
#
loop_
_entity_poly.entity_id
_entity_poly.type
_entity_poly.pdbx_seq_one_letter_code
_entity_poly.pdbx_strand_id
1 'polypeptide(L)'
;MMKKFELCDSSDDKNLLIPSAFGKMPKVEYSEYKGDDVRIYILQFRDYMPLALIHRFTAKKISEALDDNFWYTGIVLKDSKSNTLAMVHADREAKRIYVRIKGAEKLGMWEYIRRDLSAIASSYASIPYDELVSLDGNVENNVSYSDLTSYIQSNKAVYYHPKIKRDFNVGYLIGLFESKEGTINKFEANNSEIKIRGERPEQVPNYVIQILNNNTPNITTHIETNISINVIQELSSSLKGDLSYLISELNESNNEIIKSLETLINFANESKSTTDINQIRENGWARKIKSALGVLSKYGDEIKKVDDGAGALKSLMNNIKQLSGHFKLNDVIDWINQLLP
;
A
#
# COMPACT_ATOMS: atom_id res chain seq x y z
N MET A 1 35.97 -16.21 -18.24
CA MET A 1 35.42 -16.84 -17.02
C MET A 1 35.07 -15.80 -15.95
N MET A 2 35.96 -14.86 -15.58
CA MET A 2 35.70 -13.83 -14.55
C MET A 2 34.48 -12.92 -14.85
N LYS A 3 34.33 -12.44 -16.10
CA LYS A 3 33.16 -11.65 -16.54
C LYS A 3 31.82 -12.39 -16.33
N LYS A 4 31.78 -13.71 -16.55
CA LYS A 4 30.57 -14.55 -16.37
C LYS A 4 30.08 -14.57 -14.92
N PHE A 5 30.99 -14.39 -13.96
CA PHE A 5 30.69 -14.32 -12.54
C PHE A 5 30.58 -12.87 -12.03
N GLU A 6 30.56 -11.89 -12.93
CA GLU A 6 30.48 -10.45 -12.58
C GLU A 6 31.61 -10.03 -11.62
N LEU A 7 32.78 -10.66 -11.72
CA LEU A 7 33.95 -10.35 -10.88
C LEU A 7 34.82 -9.24 -11.46
N CYS A 8 34.68 -8.98 -12.74
CA CYS A 8 35.36 -7.92 -13.46
C CYS A 8 34.55 -7.48 -14.66
N ASP A 9 34.90 -6.32 -15.19
CA ASP A 9 34.49 -5.89 -16.52
C ASP A 9 35.69 -5.35 -17.29
N SER A 10 35.56 -5.21 -18.61
CA SER A 10 36.60 -4.64 -19.44
C SER A 10 36.09 -4.27 -20.84
N SER A 11 36.61 -3.17 -21.38
CA SER A 11 36.44 -2.77 -22.78
C SER A 11 37.33 -3.58 -23.74
N ASP A 12 38.42 -4.19 -23.26
CA ASP A 12 39.35 -5.01 -24.05
C ASP A 12 39.89 -6.24 -23.25
N ASP A 13 40.71 -7.09 -23.85
CA ASP A 13 41.28 -8.25 -23.14
C ASP A 13 42.55 -7.91 -22.33
N LYS A 14 42.96 -6.64 -22.28
CA LYS A 14 44.21 -6.17 -21.64
C LYS A 14 43.98 -5.42 -20.33
N ASN A 15 42.86 -4.71 -20.20
CA ASN A 15 42.60 -3.76 -19.13
C ASN A 15 41.39 -4.20 -18.27
N LEU A 16 41.60 -5.24 -17.46
CA LEU A 16 40.55 -5.75 -16.57
C LEU A 16 40.28 -4.80 -15.40
N LEU A 17 39.04 -4.34 -15.29
CA LEU A 17 38.54 -3.58 -14.16
C LEU A 17 37.98 -4.55 -13.11
N ILE A 18 38.65 -4.63 -11.96
CA ILE A 18 38.31 -5.57 -10.87
C ILE A 18 37.88 -4.75 -9.65
N PRO A 19 36.59 -4.73 -9.28
CA PRO A 19 36.09 -3.89 -8.19
C PRO A 19 36.76 -4.09 -6.83
N SER A 20 37.16 -5.33 -6.52
CA SER A 20 37.88 -5.63 -5.28
C SER A 20 39.31 -5.06 -5.23
N ALA A 21 39.84 -4.54 -6.35
CA ALA A 21 41.17 -3.94 -6.45
C ALA A 21 41.13 -2.40 -6.61
N PHE A 22 39.94 -1.79 -6.60
CA PHE A 22 39.82 -0.33 -6.75
C PHE A 22 40.35 0.43 -5.53
N GLY A 23 40.68 1.71 -5.75
CA GLY A 23 41.06 2.64 -4.67
C GLY A 23 39.95 2.79 -3.63
N LYS A 24 40.27 3.33 -2.46
CA LYS A 24 39.33 3.39 -1.33
C LYS A 24 38.35 4.57 -1.37
N MET A 25 38.67 5.62 -2.12
CA MET A 25 37.95 6.90 -2.07
C MET A 25 37.25 7.21 -3.39
N PRO A 26 36.03 7.79 -3.34
CA PRO A 26 35.37 8.32 -4.52
C PRO A 26 36.12 9.54 -5.08
N LYS A 27 35.87 9.86 -6.36
CA LYS A 27 36.37 11.10 -6.96
C LYS A 27 35.51 12.34 -6.63
N VAL A 28 34.29 12.12 -6.17
CA VAL A 28 33.33 13.17 -5.78
C VAL A 28 33.22 13.26 -4.27
N GLU A 29 32.88 14.45 -3.79
CA GLU A 29 32.67 14.67 -2.37
C GLU A 29 31.31 14.12 -1.94
N TYR A 30 31.29 13.43 -0.81
CA TYR A 30 30.05 12.87 -0.24
C TYR A 30 29.03 13.97 0.12
N SER A 31 29.49 15.19 0.40
CA SER A 31 28.62 16.35 0.63
C SER A 31 27.77 16.74 -0.57
N GLU A 32 28.17 16.39 -1.80
CA GLU A 32 27.39 16.64 -3.02
C GLU A 32 26.17 15.74 -3.16
N TYR A 33 26.04 14.76 -2.26
CA TYR A 33 24.93 13.81 -2.16
C TYR A 33 24.22 13.98 -0.80
N LYS A 34 24.16 15.20 -0.29
CA LYS A 34 23.36 15.60 0.86
C LYS A 34 22.44 16.76 0.50
N GLY A 35 21.39 16.96 1.30
CA GLY A 35 20.44 18.06 1.16
C GLY A 35 19.08 17.61 0.64
N ASP A 36 18.15 18.58 0.53
CA ASP A 36 16.73 18.32 0.32
C ASP A 36 16.39 17.73 -1.05
N ASP A 37 17.24 17.96 -2.07
CA ASP A 37 17.06 17.39 -3.41
C ASP A 37 17.64 15.96 -3.53
N VAL A 38 18.14 15.37 -2.44
CA VAL A 38 18.69 14.02 -2.44
C VAL A 38 17.73 13.07 -1.75
N ARG A 39 17.28 12.05 -2.49
CA ARG A 39 16.53 10.94 -1.89
C ARG A 39 17.51 9.83 -1.48
N ILE A 40 17.38 9.38 -0.24
CA ILE A 40 18.25 8.37 0.35
C ILE A 40 17.45 7.09 0.57
N TYR A 41 17.88 6.03 -0.09
CA TYR A 41 17.43 4.67 0.16
C TYR A 41 18.53 3.87 0.85
N ILE A 42 18.12 2.88 1.65
CA ILE A 42 19.02 2.06 2.45
C ILE A 42 18.57 0.61 2.31
N LEU A 43 19.50 -0.27 1.93
CA LEU A 43 19.33 -1.71 2.10
C LEU A 43 20.04 -2.08 3.41
N GLN A 44 19.26 -2.45 4.43
CA GLN A 44 19.76 -2.83 5.75
C GLN A 44 19.82 -4.35 5.85
N PHE A 45 21.03 -4.90 5.99
CA PHE A 45 21.22 -6.33 6.20
C PHE A 45 21.16 -6.66 7.69
N ARG A 46 20.52 -7.79 8.05
CA ARG A 46 20.32 -8.21 9.45
C ARG A 46 21.61 -8.76 10.06
N ASP A 47 22.14 -9.81 9.45
CA ASP A 47 23.26 -10.56 10.03
C ASP A 47 24.61 -10.14 9.44
N TYR A 48 24.71 -10.15 8.11
CA TYR A 48 25.94 -9.89 7.39
C TYR A 48 25.65 -9.31 6.00
N MET A 49 26.46 -8.33 5.60
CA MET A 49 26.47 -7.81 4.24
C MET A 49 27.76 -8.25 3.54
N PRO A 50 27.68 -9.16 2.55
CA PRO A 50 28.84 -9.50 1.73
C PRO A 50 29.27 -8.33 0.87
N LEU A 51 30.53 -7.94 0.97
CA LEU A 51 31.10 -6.92 0.09
C LEU A 51 31.11 -7.35 -1.39
N ALA A 52 31.03 -8.66 -1.64
CA ALA A 52 30.84 -9.18 -2.98
C ALA A 52 29.55 -8.66 -3.67
N LEU A 53 28.52 -8.25 -2.91
CA LEU A 53 27.32 -7.63 -3.46
C LEU A 53 27.67 -6.32 -4.18
N ILE A 54 28.38 -5.42 -3.49
CA ILE A 54 28.75 -4.13 -4.09
C ILE A 54 29.78 -4.32 -5.20
N HIS A 55 30.72 -5.26 -5.06
CA HIS A 55 31.68 -5.53 -6.12
C HIS A 55 31.01 -6.02 -7.41
N ARG A 56 30.07 -6.97 -7.31
CA ARG A 56 29.32 -7.45 -8.49
C ARG A 56 28.44 -6.37 -9.09
N PHE A 57 27.79 -5.57 -8.24
CA PHE A 57 27.00 -4.43 -8.69
C PHE A 57 27.88 -3.43 -9.46
N THR A 58 29.04 -3.06 -8.92
CA THR A 58 30.00 -2.17 -9.57
C THR A 58 30.51 -2.77 -10.88
N ALA A 59 30.90 -4.05 -10.93
CA ALA A 59 31.34 -4.70 -12.17
C ALA A 59 30.25 -4.65 -13.25
N LYS A 60 29.00 -4.93 -12.87
CA LYS A 60 27.85 -4.90 -13.79
C LYS A 60 27.54 -3.50 -14.33
N LYS A 61 27.89 -2.45 -13.58
CA LYS A 61 27.49 -1.05 -13.84
C LYS A 61 28.63 -0.13 -14.22
N ILE A 62 29.84 -0.64 -14.38
CA ILE A 62 31.03 0.21 -14.52
C ILE A 62 30.98 1.06 -15.79
N SER A 63 30.36 0.57 -16.87
CA SER A 63 30.17 1.31 -18.12
C SER A 63 29.20 2.49 -18.00
N GLU A 64 28.40 2.52 -16.93
CA GLU A 64 27.45 3.59 -16.60
C GLU A 64 28.03 4.56 -15.54
N ALA A 65 29.31 4.37 -15.14
CA ALA A 65 29.96 5.20 -14.14
C ALA A 65 30.16 6.63 -14.65
N LEU A 66 29.79 7.61 -13.83
CA LEU A 66 30.08 9.02 -14.09
C LEU A 66 31.60 9.25 -14.00
N ASP A 67 32.26 9.64 -15.09
CA ASP A 67 33.68 10.04 -15.12
C ASP A 67 34.63 9.03 -14.43
N ASP A 68 34.39 7.73 -14.66
CA ASP A 68 35.09 6.61 -14.03
C ASP A 68 35.11 6.71 -12.49
N ASN A 69 33.99 7.16 -11.89
CA ASN A 69 33.86 7.35 -10.46
C ASN A 69 33.32 6.09 -9.78
N PHE A 70 34.24 5.18 -9.52
CA PHE A 70 34.03 3.96 -8.76
C PHE A 70 35.21 3.74 -7.81
N TRP A 71 34.94 3.10 -6.69
CA TRP A 71 35.91 2.80 -5.65
C TRP A 71 35.55 1.48 -4.98
N TYR A 72 36.40 1.03 -4.06
CA TYR A 72 36.29 -0.28 -3.41
C TYR A 72 34.90 -0.57 -2.82
N THR A 73 34.21 0.45 -2.33
CA THR A 73 32.89 0.30 -1.67
C THR A 73 31.76 1.00 -2.40
N GLY A 74 31.93 1.42 -3.66
CA GLY A 74 30.83 2.09 -4.34
C GLY A 74 31.11 2.58 -5.75
N ILE A 75 30.08 3.20 -6.32
CA ILE A 75 30.05 3.71 -7.68
C ILE A 75 29.07 4.89 -7.77
N VAL A 76 29.39 5.87 -8.62
CA VAL A 76 28.46 6.91 -9.03
C VAL A 76 27.96 6.60 -10.43
N LEU A 77 26.64 6.48 -10.56
CA LEU A 77 25.96 6.20 -11.82
C LEU A 77 25.32 7.46 -12.38
N LYS A 78 25.33 7.57 -13.70
CA LYS A 78 24.59 8.60 -14.44
C LYS A 78 23.53 7.92 -15.32
N ASP A 79 22.29 8.39 -15.22
CA ASP A 79 21.26 7.94 -16.14
C ASP A 79 21.56 8.42 -17.57
N SER A 80 21.35 7.55 -18.55
CA SER A 80 21.59 7.86 -19.96
C SER A 80 20.53 8.78 -20.57
N LYS A 81 19.33 8.80 -19.98
CA LYS A 81 18.17 9.53 -20.50
C LYS A 81 17.86 10.84 -19.76
N SER A 82 18.44 11.02 -18.58
CA SER A 82 18.20 12.20 -17.73
C SER A 82 19.47 12.66 -17.03
N ASN A 83 19.42 13.84 -16.40
CA ASN A 83 20.52 14.33 -15.55
C ASN A 83 20.49 13.73 -14.14
N THR A 84 19.83 12.59 -13.95
CA THR A 84 19.73 11.91 -12.65
C THR A 84 21.03 11.19 -12.33
N LEU A 85 21.53 11.40 -11.12
CA LEU A 85 22.77 10.81 -10.63
C LEU A 85 22.48 10.00 -9.36
N ALA A 86 23.12 8.84 -9.23
CA ALA A 86 23.02 8.00 -8.05
C ALA A 86 24.39 7.63 -7.50
N MET A 87 24.63 7.91 -6.22
CA MET A 87 25.78 7.37 -5.49
C MET A 87 25.34 6.11 -4.75
N VAL A 88 25.92 4.97 -5.12
CA VAL A 88 25.71 3.68 -4.45
C VAL A 88 26.94 3.36 -3.62
N HIS A 89 26.76 3.18 -2.31
CA HIS A 89 27.86 3.02 -1.37
C HIS A 89 27.54 1.96 -0.32
N ALA A 90 28.44 1.00 -0.14
CA ALA A 90 28.35 -0.02 0.90
C ALA A 90 29.17 0.35 2.14
N ASP A 91 28.53 0.22 3.30
CA ASP A 91 29.12 0.36 4.63
C ASP A 91 29.06 -1.00 5.33
N ARG A 92 30.24 -1.62 5.46
CA ARG A 92 30.38 -2.95 6.06
C ARG A 92 30.09 -2.95 7.54
N GLU A 93 30.43 -1.87 8.25
CA GLU A 93 30.27 -1.78 9.70
C GLU A 93 28.79 -1.59 10.05
N ALA A 94 28.10 -0.70 9.33
CA ALA A 94 26.67 -0.51 9.48
C ALA A 94 25.82 -1.62 8.85
N LYS A 95 26.44 -2.52 8.05
CA LYS A 95 25.77 -3.55 7.25
C LYS A 95 24.70 -2.94 6.33
N ARG A 96 25.03 -1.83 5.67
CA ARG A 96 24.11 -1.04 4.84
C ARG A 96 24.67 -0.83 3.44
N ILE A 97 23.77 -0.85 2.45
CA ILE A 97 24.04 -0.20 1.16
C ILE A 97 23.17 1.05 1.09
N TYR A 98 23.81 2.19 0.92
CA TYR A 98 23.15 3.47 0.72
C TYR A 98 23.05 3.77 -0.77
N VAL A 99 21.87 4.21 -1.20
CA VAL A 99 21.63 4.70 -2.56
C VAL A 99 21.12 6.14 -2.45
N ARG A 100 21.94 7.10 -2.87
CA ARG A 100 21.64 8.54 -2.81
C ARG A 100 21.40 9.06 -4.20
N ILE A 101 20.19 9.53 -4.47
CA ILE A 101 19.75 9.91 -5.82
C ILE A 101 19.39 11.39 -5.86
N LYS A 102 19.98 12.12 -6.81
CA LYS A 102 19.66 13.52 -7.12
C LYS A 102 19.21 13.66 -8.58
N GLY A 103 18.36 14.64 -8.86
CA GLY A 103 17.74 14.83 -10.19
C GLY A 103 16.23 14.56 -10.19
N ALA A 104 15.61 14.66 -11.37
CA ALA A 104 14.15 14.56 -11.50
C ALA A 104 13.63 13.11 -11.42
N GLU A 105 14.33 12.15 -12.06
CA GLU A 105 13.86 10.77 -12.23
C GLU A 105 14.30 9.85 -11.08
N LYS A 106 14.13 10.32 -9.84
CA LYS A 106 14.63 9.60 -8.64
C LYS A 106 14.04 8.21 -8.49
N LEU A 107 12.74 8.07 -8.75
CA LEU A 107 12.03 6.79 -8.63
C LEU A 107 12.49 5.79 -9.68
N GLY A 108 12.57 6.19 -10.95
CA GLY A 108 13.02 5.31 -12.02
C GLY A 108 14.47 4.84 -11.81
N MET A 109 15.35 5.74 -11.36
CA MET A 109 16.74 5.39 -11.02
C MET A 109 16.80 4.42 -9.82
N TRP A 110 15.95 4.62 -8.81
CA TRP A 110 15.84 3.69 -7.69
C TRP A 110 15.36 2.31 -8.12
N GLU A 111 14.26 2.21 -8.86
CA GLU A 111 13.70 0.93 -9.33
C GLU A 111 14.72 0.14 -10.16
N TYR A 112 15.50 0.85 -10.99
CA TYR A 112 16.60 0.28 -11.75
C TYR A 112 17.68 -0.34 -10.85
N ILE A 113 18.19 0.43 -9.89
CA ILE A 113 19.22 -0.02 -8.94
C ILE A 113 18.69 -1.14 -8.04
N ARG A 114 17.47 -1.00 -7.53
CA ARG A 114 16.78 -1.96 -6.65
C ARG A 114 16.66 -3.33 -7.32
N ARG A 115 16.24 -3.38 -8.59
CA ARG A 115 16.12 -4.62 -9.36
C ARG A 115 17.47 -5.34 -9.48
N ASP A 116 18.52 -4.59 -9.79
CA ASP A 116 19.86 -5.17 -9.96
C ASP A 116 20.46 -5.66 -8.64
N LEU A 117 20.32 -4.89 -7.55
CA LEU A 117 20.76 -5.30 -6.22
C LEU A 117 19.97 -6.53 -5.74
N SER A 118 18.65 -6.57 -5.95
CA SER A 118 17.80 -7.72 -5.59
C SER A 118 18.20 -8.98 -6.37
N ALA A 119 18.47 -8.88 -7.68
CA ALA A 119 18.94 -9.99 -8.49
C ALA A 119 20.29 -10.54 -8.01
N ILE A 120 21.23 -9.65 -7.66
CA ILE A 120 22.53 -10.04 -7.11
C ILE A 120 22.34 -10.69 -5.72
N ALA A 121 21.57 -10.08 -4.83
CA ALA A 121 21.34 -10.59 -3.48
C ALA A 121 20.66 -11.98 -3.47
N SER A 122 19.70 -12.20 -4.36
CA SER A 122 19.00 -13.48 -4.51
C SER A 122 19.96 -14.63 -4.88
N SER A 123 21.06 -14.33 -5.59
CA SER A 123 22.06 -15.34 -5.93
C SER A 123 22.93 -15.80 -4.74
N TYR A 124 22.90 -15.08 -3.61
CA TYR A 124 23.64 -15.42 -2.38
C TYR A 124 22.75 -16.12 -1.35
N ALA A 125 22.04 -17.18 -1.74
CA ALA A 125 21.10 -17.90 -0.87
C ALA A 125 20.05 -16.97 -0.20
N SER A 126 19.63 -15.92 -0.92
CA SER A 126 18.62 -14.95 -0.48
C SER A 126 18.91 -14.33 0.89
N ILE A 127 20.04 -13.62 1.01
CA ILE A 127 20.39 -12.90 2.23
C ILE A 127 19.27 -11.92 2.59
N PRO A 128 18.72 -11.98 3.82
CA PRO A 128 17.64 -11.11 4.23
C PRO A 128 18.14 -9.67 4.41
N TYR A 129 17.44 -8.73 3.80
CA TYR A 129 17.62 -7.31 4.00
C TYR A 129 16.28 -6.58 3.99
N ASP A 130 16.22 -5.46 4.70
CA ASP A 130 15.06 -4.57 4.72
C ASP A 130 15.37 -3.35 3.84
N GLU A 131 14.37 -2.89 3.08
CA GLU A 131 14.48 -1.72 2.20
C GLU A 131 13.86 -0.51 2.90
N LEU A 132 14.65 0.54 3.09
CA LEU A 132 14.26 1.73 3.83
C LEU A 132 14.40 2.97 2.95
N VAL A 133 13.59 3.99 3.22
CA VAL A 133 13.74 5.34 2.65
C VAL A 133 13.81 6.37 3.77
N SER A 134 14.72 7.34 3.67
CA SER A 134 14.80 8.47 4.61
C SER A 134 13.68 9.47 4.34
N LEU A 135 13.06 9.97 5.42
CA LEU A 135 11.93 10.90 5.36
C LEU A 135 12.35 12.38 5.33
N ASP A 136 13.52 12.70 5.88
CA ASP A 136 14.00 14.08 6.06
C ASP A 136 15.49 14.23 5.72
N GLY A 137 16.06 13.29 4.98
CA GLY A 137 17.49 13.24 4.67
C GLY A 137 18.36 12.70 5.82
N ASN A 138 17.79 12.49 7.02
CA ASN A 138 18.48 11.78 8.09
C ASN A 138 18.26 10.27 7.94
N VAL A 139 19.35 9.52 7.86
CA VAL A 139 19.32 8.05 7.72
C VAL A 139 18.65 7.34 8.90
N GLU A 140 18.57 7.98 10.07
CA GLU A 140 17.93 7.42 11.27
C GLU A 140 16.41 7.64 11.32
N ASN A 141 15.92 8.56 10.49
CA ASN A 141 14.51 8.90 10.32
C ASN A 141 14.02 8.28 9.01
N ASN A 142 13.82 6.97 9.05
CA ASN A 142 13.50 6.16 7.88
C ASN A 142 12.23 5.33 8.10
N VAL A 143 11.67 4.86 6.99
CA VAL A 143 10.52 3.95 6.98
C VAL A 143 10.82 2.75 6.10
N SER A 144 10.37 1.56 6.54
CA SER A 144 10.54 0.32 5.81
C SER A 144 9.44 0.10 4.78
N TYR A 145 9.83 -0.37 3.59
CA TYR A 145 8.91 -0.86 2.58
C TYR A 145 8.01 -1.98 3.13
N SER A 146 8.56 -2.91 3.90
CA SER A 146 7.78 -4.01 4.50
C SER A 146 6.68 -3.48 5.43
N ASP A 147 7.02 -2.49 6.26
CA ASP A 147 6.06 -1.90 7.20
C ASP A 147 4.93 -1.22 6.43
N LEU A 148 5.25 -0.45 5.39
CA LEU A 148 4.24 0.20 4.55
C LEU A 148 3.30 -0.82 3.89
N THR A 149 3.83 -1.94 3.40
CA THR A 149 2.99 -3.01 2.85
C THR A 149 2.07 -3.63 3.91
N SER A 150 2.56 -3.83 5.14
CA SER A 150 1.74 -4.32 6.26
C SER A 150 0.66 -3.32 6.69
N TYR A 151 0.94 -2.01 6.62
CA TYR A 151 -0.06 -0.96 6.85
C TYR A 151 -1.17 -1.03 5.80
N ILE A 152 -0.83 -1.16 4.52
CA ILE A 152 -1.81 -1.33 3.45
C ILE A 152 -2.66 -2.58 3.71
N GLN A 153 -2.03 -3.75 3.95
CA GLN A 153 -2.74 -5.00 4.25
C GLN A 153 -3.66 -4.91 5.47
N SER A 154 -3.31 -4.07 6.44
CA SER A 154 -4.12 -3.84 7.66
C SER A 154 -5.17 -2.75 7.48
N ASN A 155 -5.40 -2.26 6.25
CA ASN A 155 -6.29 -1.14 5.94
C ASN A 155 -5.95 0.15 6.74
N LYS A 156 -4.65 0.44 6.90
CA LYS A 156 -4.15 1.65 7.57
C LYS A 156 -3.51 2.58 6.54
N ALA A 157 -4.16 3.71 6.27
CA ALA A 157 -3.68 4.72 5.33
C ALA A 157 -2.65 5.70 5.91
N VAL A 158 -2.42 5.63 7.23
CA VAL A 158 -1.64 6.61 8.00
C VAL A 158 -0.51 5.93 8.75
N TYR A 159 0.72 6.39 8.55
CA TYR A 159 1.92 5.96 9.27
C TYR A 159 2.41 7.08 10.18
N TYR A 160 2.45 6.84 11.49
CA TYR A 160 3.06 7.74 12.46
C TYR A 160 4.53 7.42 12.65
N HIS A 161 5.42 8.37 12.36
CA HIS A 161 6.84 8.20 12.63
C HIS A 161 7.21 8.73 14.03
N PRO A 162 7.65 7.88 14.97
CA PRO A 162 7.80 8.26 16.39
C PRO A 162 8.92 9.29 16.65
N LYS A 163 10.05 9.22 15.92
CA LYS A 163 11.16 10.17 16.14
C LYS A 163 10.86 11.59 15.62
N ILE A 164 10.24 11.68 14.44
CA ILE A 164 9.79 12.93 13.81
C ILE A 164 8.48 13.44 14.46
N LYS A 165 7.74 12.57 15.15
CA LYS A 165 6.43 12.85 15.77
C LYS A 165 5.42 13.43 14.76
N ARG A 166 5.36 12.81 13.59
CA ARG A 166 4.54 13.27 12.46
C ARG A 166 3.88 12.10 11.77
N ASP A 167 2.64 12.33 11.33
CA ASP A 167 1.91 11.40 10.49
C ASP A 167 2.22 11.61 9.00
N PHE A 168 2.28 10.49 8.28
CA PHE A 168 2.54 10.43 6.85
C PHE A 168 1.49 9.58 6.15
N ASN A 169 1.16 9.94 4.92
CA ASN A 169 0.30 9.14 4.07
C ASN A 169 1.04 7.89 3.54
N VAL A 170 0.48 6.70 3.75
CA VAL A 170 1.10 5.44 3.35
C VAL A 170 1.20 5.30 1.82
N GLY A 171 0.19 5.77 1.07
CA GLY A 171 0.20 5.81 -0.40
C GLY A 171 1.31 6.70 -0.97
N TYR A 172 1.55 7.85 -0.34
CA TYR A 172 2.66 8.71 -0.70
C TYR A 172 4.00 8.01 -0.45
N LEU A 173 4.17 7.40 0.73
CA LEU A 173 5.42 6.76 1.12
C LEU A 173 5.74 5.54 0.25
N ILE A 174 4.75 4.70 -0.07
CA ILE A 174 4.98 3.55 -0.96
C ILE A 174 5.30 4.00 -2.39
N GLY A 175 4.72 5.13 -2.83
CA GLY A 175 5.08 5.80 -4.08
C GLY A 175 6.52 6.31 -4.15
N LEU A 176 7.24 6.34 -3.03
CA LEU A 176 8.69 6.60 -3.03
C LEU A 176 9.50 5.36 -3.44
N PHE A 177 8.95 4.14 -3.31
CA PHE A 177 9.65 2.90 -3.63
C PHE A 177 9.30 2.34 -5.01
N GLU A 178 8.06 2.50 -5.45
CA GLU A 178 7.58 1.96 -6.72
C GLU A 178 6.32 2.66 -7.23
N SER A 179 5.97 2.40 -8.50
CA SER A 179 4.71 2.89 -9.05
C SER A 179 3.48 2.27 -8.38
N LYS A 180 2.35 2.98 -8.49
CA LYS A 180 1.04 2.47 -8.04
C LYS A 180 0.69 1.15 -8.72
N GLU A 181 0.86 1.06 -10.04
CA GLU A 181 0.60 -0.20 -10.77
C GLU A 181 1.53 -1.32 -10.28
N GLY A 182 2.81 -1.00 -10.03
CA GLY A 182 3.77 -1.94 -9.47
C GLY A 182 3.32 -2.50 -8.11
N THR A 183 2.78 -1.65 -7.25
CA THR A 183 2.22 -2.08 -5.97
C THR A 183 1.00 -2.97 -6.17
N ILE A 184 0.02 -2.56 -6.99
CA ILE A 184 -1.21 -3.31 -7.28
C ILE A 184 -0.87 -4.72 -7.80
N ASN A 185 0.03 -4.83 -8.77
CA ASN A 185 0.44 -6.11 -9.36
C ASN A 185 1.03 -7.07 -8.31
N LYS A 186 1.74 -6.56 -7.31
CA LYS A 186 2.27 -7.38 -6.20
C LYS A 186 1.17 -7.89 -5.28
N PHE A 187 0.16 -7.07 -4.98
CA PHE A 187 -1.01 -7.51 -4.23
C PHE A 187 -1.82 -8.56 -5.00
N GLU A 188 -1.95 -8.42 -6.31
CA GLU A 188 -2.59 -9.43 -7.17
C GLU A 188 -1.82 -10.76 -7.20
N ALA A 189 -0.49 -10.70 -7.28
CA ALA A 189 0.37 -11.87 -7.27
C ALA A 189 0.28 -12.64 -5.93
N ASN A 190 0.29 -11.92 -4.81
CA ASN A 190 0.14 -12.52 -3.48
C ASN A 190 -1.24 -13.17 -3.28
N ASN A 191 -2.31 -12.53 -3.77
CA ASN A 191 -3.65 -13.14 -3.79
C ASN A 191 -3.71 -14.36 -4.71
N SER A 192 -2.86 -14.42 -5.74
CA SER A 192 -2.78 -15.53 -6.67
C SER A 192 -2.11 -16.78 -6.09
N GLU A 193 -1.21 -16.67 -5.11
CA GLU A 193 -0.64 -17.85 -4.44
C GLU A 193 -1.66 -18.56 -3.52
N ILE A 194 -2.71 -17.84 -3.10
CA ILE A 194 -3.87 -18.41 -2.37
C ILE A 194 -4.76 -19.26 -3.32
N LYS A 195 -4.60 -19.14 -4.66
CA LYS A 195 -5.40 -19.85 -5.69
C LYS A 195 -5.30 -21.37 -5.65
N ILE A 196 -4.33 -21.96 -4.93
CA ILE A 196 -4.25 -23.43 -4.77
C ILE A 196 -5.47 -23.98 -4.00
N ARG A 197 -6.32 -23.13 -3.40
CA ARG A 197 -7.54 -23.53 -2.66
C ARG A 197 -8.88 -23.32 -3.37
N GLY A 198 -8.90 -22.94 -4.66
CA GLY A 198 -10.12 -23.08 -5.49
C GLY A 198 -11.18 -21.98 -5.40
N GLU A 199 -10.88 -20.82 -4.80
CA GLU A 199 -11.79 -19.66 -4.82
C GLU A 199 -11.45 -18.71 -6.00
N ARG A 200 -12.49 -18.07 -6.57
CA ARG A 200 -12.39 -17.14 -7.72
C ARG A 200 -11.42 -15.99 -7.39
N PRO A 201 -10.74 -15.38 -8.38
CA PRO A 201 -9.85 -14.26 -8.11
C PRO A 201 -10.64 -13.09 -7.52
N GLU A 202 -10.46 -12.83 -6.23
CA GLU A 202 -10.82 -11.55 -5.65
C GLU A 202 -9.92 -10.49 -6.28
N GLN A 203 -10.54 -9.52 -6.94
CA GLN A 203 -9.88 -8.28 -7.37
C GLN A 203 -9.17 -7.67 -6.16
N VAL A 204 -8.07 -6.92 -6.39
CA VAL A 204 -7.37 -6.23 -5.30
C VAL A 204 -8.39 -5.46 -4.46
N PRO A 205 -8.43 -5.63 -3.13
CA PRO A 205 -9.42 -4.96 -2.31
C PRO A 205 -9.44 -3.45 -2.57
N ASN A 206 -10.63 -2.86 -2.72
CA ASN A 206 -10.79 -1.45 -3.06
C ASN A 206 -10.02 -0.50 -2.12
N TYR A 207 -9.88 -0.87 -0.84
CA TYR A 207 -9.12 -0.07 0.13
C TYR A 207 -7.64 0.09 -0.27
N VAL A 208 -7.03 -0.91 -0.93
CA VAL A 208 -5.64 -0.83 -1.41
C VAL A 208 -5.55 0.25 -2.48
N ILE A 209 -6.44 0.21 -3.48
CA ILE A 209 -6.48 1.20 -4.57
C ILE A 209 -6.67 2.61 -4.00
N GLN A 210 -7.52 2.76 -2.98
CA GLN A 210 -7.78 4.04 -2.33
C GLN A 210 -6.58 4.57 -1.56
N ILE A 211 -5.89 3.73 -0.78
CA ILE A 211 -4.66 4.14 -0.08
C ILE A 211 -3.62 4.63 -1.10
N LEU A 212 -3.44 3.91 -2.20
CA LEU A 212 -2.45 4.23 -3.25
C LEU A 212 -2.79 5.45 -4.11
N ASN A 213 -4.05 5.91 -4.12
CA ASN A 213 -4.43 7.13 -4.84
C ASN A 213 -3.92 8.41 -4.17
N ASN A 214 -3.50 8.33 -2.90
CA ASN A 214 -3.01 9.49 -2.18
C ASN A 214 -1.51 9.70 -2.43
N ASN A 215 -1.18 10.88 -2.94
CA ASN A 215 0.16 11.26 -3.38
C ASN A 215 0.70 12.51 -2.66
N THR A 216 0.10 12.89 -1.52
CA THR A 216 0.55 14.03 -0.71
C THR A 216 1.31 13.57 0.54
N PRO A 217 2.43 14.23 0.89
CA PRO A 217 3.20 13.90 2.11
C PRO A 217 2.44 14.25 3.40
N ASN A 218 1.55 15.23 3.33
CA ASN A 218 0.74 15.67 4.46
C ASN A 218 -0.59 14.92 4.50
N ILE A 219 -1.02 14.62 5.72
CA ILE A 219 -2.39 14.22 6.00
C ILE A 219 -3.20 15.49 6.12
N THR A 220 -3.95 15.84 5.08
CA THR A 220 -5.11 16.69 5.29
C THR A 220 -6.09 15.88 6.12
N THR A 221 -6.70 16.49 7.14
CA THR A 221 -7.79 15.93 7.96
C THR A 221 -8.94 15.34 7.11
N HIS A 222 -8.96 15.65 5.82
CA HIS A 222 -9.84 15.11 4.80
C HIS A 222 -9.60 13.65 4.39
N ILE A 223 -8.47 13.01 4.74
CA ILE A 223 -8.18 11.64 4.27
C ILE A 223 -9.02 10.60 5.03
N GLU A 224 -9.16 10.74 6.36
CA GLU A 224 -10.05 9.85 7.14
C GLU A 224 -11.53 10.06 6.76
N THR A 225 -11.93 11.31 6.45
CA THR A 225 -13.30 11.60 6.04
C THR A 225 -13.58 11.13 4.60
N ASN A 226 -12.67 11.31 3.65
CA ASN A 226 -12.89 10.92 2.25
C ASN A 226 -12.86 9.40 2.05
N ILE A 227 -12.00 8.68 2.76
CA ILE A 227 -11.99 7.20 2.74
C ILE A 227 -13.31 6.67 3.34
N SER A 228 -13.77 7.26 4.45
CA SER A 228 -15.06 6.89 5.05
C SER A 228 -16.24 7.19 4.13
N ILE A 229 -16.28 8.36 3.46
CA ILE A 229 -17.40 8.77 2.61
C ILE A 229 -17.56 7.85 1.40
N ASN A 230 -16.48 7.47 0.70
CA ASN A 230 -16.58 6.57 -0.46
C ASN A 230 -17.05 5.16 -0.07
N VAL A 231 -16.54 4.62 1.05
CA VAL A 231 -17.00 3.33 1.60
C VAL A 231 -18.48 3.42 1.99
N ILE A 232 -18.90 4.50 2.64
CA ILE A 232 -20.30 4.76 2.97
C ILE A 232 -21.15 4.82 1.69
N GLN A 233 -20.70 5.47 0.62
CA GLN A 233 -21.43 5.56 -0.65
C GLN A 233 -21.58 4.21 -1.36
N GLU A 234 -20.56 3.36 -1.34
CA GLU A 234 -20.58 2.01 -1.90
C GLU A 234 -21.53 1.11 -1.10
N LEU A 235 -21.36 1.05 0.22
CA LEU A 235 -22.24 0.29 1.13
C LEU A 235 -23.69 0.75 1.02
N SER A 236 -23.93 2.07 0.91
CA SER A 236 -25.27 2.62 0.72
C SER A 236 -25.88 2.23 -0.62
N SER A 237 -25.07 2.13 -1.67
CA SER A 237 -25.55 1.72 -3.00
C SER A 237 -25.88 0.22 -3.04
N SER A 238 -25.03 -0.61 -2.43
CA SER A 238 -25.30 -2.05 -2.28
C SER A 238 -26.54 -2.30 -1.43
N LEU A 239 -26.64 -1.65 -0.26
CA LEU A 239 -27.81 -1.74 0.62
C LEU A 239 -29.10 -1.35 -0.11
N LYS A 240 -29.06 -0.26 -0.89
CA LYS A 240 -30.22 0.16 -1.69
C LYS A 240 -30.61 -0.88 -2.74
N GLY A 241 -29.64 -1.52 -3.40
CA GLY A 241 -29.88 -2.60 -4.35
C GLY A 241 -30.63 -3.77 -3.71
N ASP A 242 -30.13 -4.26 -2.58
CA ASP A 242 -30.73 -5.37 -1.83
C ASP A 242 -32.16 -5.03 -1.38
N LEU A 243 -32.37 -3.80 -0.89
CA LEU A 243 -33.69 -3.32 -0.44
C LEU A 243 -34.68 -3.20 -1.60
N SER A 244 -34.26 -2.63 -2.74
CA SER A 244 -35.11 -2.49 -3.92
C SER A 244 -35.50 -3.84 -4.51
N TYR A 245 -34.57 -4.80 -4.51
CA TYR A 245 -34.85 -6.17 -4.91
C TYR A 245 -35.93 -6.81 -4.01
N LEU A 246 -35.77 -6.74 -2.69
CA LEU A 246 -36.75 -7.29 -1.76
C LEU A 246 -38.13 -6.64 -1.93
N ILE A 247 -38.21 -5.33 -2.20
CA ILE A 247 -39.48 -4.64 -2.45
C ILE A 247 -40.15 -5.15 -3.74
N SER A 248 -39.42 -5.30 -4.84
CA SER A 248 -40.00 -5.78 -6.11
C SER A 248 -40.49 -7.21 -6.01
N GLU A 249 -39.80 -8.02 -5.21
CA GLU A 249 -40.08 -9.44 -5.04
C GLU A 249 -41.24 -9.73 -4.08
N LEU A 250 -41.45 -8.88 -3.07
CA LEU A 250 -42.54 -9.04 -2.09
C LEU A 250 -43.93 -8.58 -2.60
N ASN A 251 -44.02 -8.00 -3.81
CA ASN A 251 -45.25 -7.70 -4.55
C ASN A 251 -46.50 -7.36 -3.69
N GLU A 252 -46.48 -6.19 -3.03
CA GLU A 252 -47.58 -5.63 -2.18
C GLU A 252 -48.06 -6.48 -0.98
N SER A 253 -47.49 -7.66 -0.75
CA SER A 253 -48.05 -8.67 0.17
C SER A 253 -48.09 -8.25 1.64
N ASN A 254 -47.22 -7.33 2.05
CA ASN A 254 -47.15 -6.87 3.44
C ASN A 254 -46.66 -5.42 3.55
N ASN A 255 -47.63 -4.51 3.75
CA ASN A 255 -47.41 -3.07 3.86
C ASN A 255 -46.46 -2.70 5.03
N GLU A 256 -46.39 -3.52 6.08
CA GLU A 256 -45.49 -3.30 7.23
C GLU A 256 -44.02 -3.59 6.85
N ILE A 257 -43.77 -4.65 6.07
CA ILE A 257 -42.44 -4.99 5.55
C ILE A 257 -41.97 -3.93 4.56
N ILE A 258 -42.83 -3.55 3.61
CA ILE A 258 -42.49 -2.56 2.58
C ILE A 258 -42.10 -1.22 3.22
N LYS A 259 -42.89 -0.71 4.17
CA LYS A 259 -42.56 0.52 4.91
C LYS A 259 -41.23 0.43 5.67
N SER A 260 -40.90 -0.75 6.19
CA SER A 260 -39.63 -0.98 6.88
C SER A 260 -38.45 -0.99 5.91
N LEU A 261 -38.60 -1.62 4.75
CA LEU A 261 -37.60 -1.59 3.67
C LEU A 261 -37.42 -0.17 3.12
N GLU A 262 -38.50 0.59 2.90
CA GLU A 262 -38.45 2.01 2.50
C GLU A 262 -37.73 2.89 3.54
N THR A 263 -37.94 2.62 4.83
CA THR A 263 -37.23 3.32 5.91
C THR A 263 -35.72 3.08 5.81
N LEU A 264 -35.30 1.85 5.49
CA LEU A 264 -33.89 1.52 5.28
C LEU A 264 -33.34 2.08 3.95
N ILE A 265 -34.18 2.22 2.91
CA ILE A 265 -33.78 2.91 1.66
C ILE A 265 -33.51 4.38 1.95
N ASN A 266 -34.34 5.03 2.77
CA ASN A 266 -34.12 6.41 3.18
C ASN A 266 -32.81 6.54 3.97
N PHE A 267 -32.51 5.60 4.87
CA PHE A 267 -31.23 5.54 5.56
C PHE A 267 -30.06 5.43 4.58
N ALA A 268 -30.15 4.53 3.60
CA ALA A 268 -29.12 4.35 2.57
C ALA A 268 -28.94 5.61 1.71
N ASN A 269 -30.03 6.26 1.28
CA ASN A 269 -29.96 7.49 0.50
C ASN A 269 -29.32 8.64 1.29
N GLU A 270 -29.69 8.81 2.55
CA GLU A 270 -29.14 9.87 3.41
C GLU A 270 -27.68 9.60 3.78
N SER A 271 -27.33 8.33 4.03
CA SER A 271 -25.94 7.90 4.22
C SER A 271 -25.10 8.17 2.97
N LYS A 272 -25.65 7.97 1.77
CA LYS A 272 -24.97 8.22 0.50
C LYS A 272 -24.75 9.71 0.22
N SER A 273 -25.69 10.57 0.60
CA SER A 273 -25.62 12.01 0.33
C SER A 273 -24.91 12.81 1.41
N THR A 274 -24.63 12.24 2.57
CA THR A 274 -24.01 12.97 3.67
C THR A 274 -22.53 13.25 3.43
N THR A 275 -22.11 14.47 3.72
CA THR A 275 -20.71 14.88 3.82
C THR A 275 -20.24 15.00 5.26
N ASP A 276 -21.15 14.85 6.23
CA ASP A 276 -20.89 14.92 7.68
C ASP A 276 -21.50 13.72 8.40
N ILE A 277 -20.62 12.86 8.93
CA ILE A 277 -20.95 11.63 9.66
C ILE A 277 -21.81 11.92 10.91
N ASN A 278 -21.69 13.10 11.51
CA ASN A 278 -22.45 13.44 12.72
C ASN A 278 -23.94 13.69 12.45
N GLN A 279 -24.31 14.15 11.25
CA GLN A 279 -25.71 14.42 10.88
C GLN A 279 -26.57 13.14 10.96
N ILE A 280 -26.04 12.00 10.52
CA ILE A 280 -26.75 10.71 10.56
C ILE A 280 -27.02 10.27 12.01
N ARG A 281 -26.09 10.57 12.93
CA ARG A 281 -26.27 10.25 14.35
C ARG A 281 -27.37 11.10 14.99
N GLU A 282 -27.43 12.37 14.63
CA GLU A 282 -28.39 13.34 15.18
C GLU A 282 -29.81 13.17 14.63
N ASN A 283 -29.96 12.59 13.43
CA ASN A 283 -31.26 12.37 12.77
C ASN A 283 -32.08 11.17 13.31
N GLY A 284 -31.64 10.60 14.44
CA GLY A 284 -32.37 9.55 15.16
C GLY A 284 -32.44 8.21 14.43
N TRP A 285 -31.52 7.96 13.50
CA TRP A 285 -31.51 6.75 12.66
C TRP A 285 -31.38 5.45 13.45
N ALA A 286 -30.69 5.46 14.59
CA ALA A 286 -30.58 4.28 15.46
C ALA A 286 -31.96 3.69 15.84
N ARG A 287 -32.93 4.54 16.20
CA ARG A 287 -34.27 4.10 16.57
C ARG A 287 -35.06 3.60 15.37
N LYS A 288 -34.95 4.30 14.23
CA LYS A 288 -35.66 3.94 12.99
C LYS A 288 -35.16 2.61 12.42
N ILE A 289 -33.84 2.40 12.41
CA ILE A 289 -33.21 1.16 11.94
C ILE A 289 -33.63 -0.01 12.83
N LYS A 290 -33.55 0.12 14.17
CA LYS A 290 -34.01 -0.92 15.09
C LYS A 290 -35.48 -1.28 14.88
N SER A 291 -36.34 -0.28 14.69
CA SER A 291 -37.76 -0.52 14.42
C SER A 291 -37.96 -1.29 13.11
N ALA A 292 -37.31 -0.85 12.02
CA ALA A 292 -37.45 -1.47 10.70
C ALA A 292 -36.92 -2.91 10.70
N LEU A 293 -35.74 -3.12 11.27
CA LEU A 293 -35.16 -4.45 11.37
C LEU A 293 -36.00 -5.36 12.30
N GLY A 294 -36.68 -4.81 13.32
CA GLY A 294 -37.53 -5.59 14.21
C GLY A 294 -38.72 -6.20 13.46
N VAL A 295 -39.28 -5.44 12.51
CA VAL A 295 -40.27 -5.93 11.56
C VAL A 295 -39.66 -7.00 10.64
N LEU A 296 -38.47 -6.77 10.08
CA LEU A 296 -37.81 -7.77 9.22
C LEU A 296 -37.48 -9.07 9.96
N SER A 297 -37.14 -9.02 11.24
CA SER A 297 -36.93 -10.20 12.07
C SER A 297 -38.24 -10.97 12.28
N LYS A 298 -39.33 -10.26 12.60
CA LYS A 298 -40.67 -10.84 12.77
C LYS A 298 -41.17 -11.55 11.51
N TYR A 299 -40.88 -11.00 10.33
CA TYR A 299 -41.30 -11.53 9.03
C TYR A 299 -40.18 -12.23 8.26
N GLY A 300 -39.08 -12.61 8.92
CA GLY A 300 -37.90 -13.16 8.27
C GLY A 300 -38.19 -14.41 7.45
N ASP A 301 -39.11 -15.25 7.90
CA ASP A 301 -39.49 -16.48 7.19
C ASP A 301 -40.39 -16.23 5.97
N GLU A 302 -41.08 -15.09 5.91
CA GLU A 302 -41.80 -14.67 4.71
C GLU A 302 -40.82 -14.13 3.67
N ILE A 303 -39.83 -13.35 4.10
CA ILE A 303 -38.79 -12.80 3.21
C ILE A 303 -37.94 -13.91 2.61
N LYS A 304 -37.57 -14.93 3.40
CA LYS A 304 -36.79 -16.09 2.93
C LYS A 304 -37.52 -16.97 1.90
N LYS A 305 -38.84 -16.85 1.76
CA LYS A 305 -39.63 -17.62 0.78
C LYS A 305 -39.54 -17.04 -0.62
N VAL A 306 -39.06 -15.82 -0.77
CA VAL A 306 -38.84 -15.24 -2.10
C VAL A 306 -37.49 -15.69 -2.65
N ASP A 307 -37.36 -15.67 -3.97
CA ASP A 307 -36.12 -16.06 -4.65
C ASP A 307 -34.95 -15.25 -4.09
N ASP A 308 -33.85 -15.93 -3.78
CA ASP A 308 -32.66 -15.40 -3.07
C ASP A 308 -32.93 -14.51 -1.82
N GLY A 309 -34.12 -14.57 -1.21
CA GLY A 309 -34.51 -13.67 -0.12
C GLY A 309 -33.66 -13.86 1.14
N ALA A 310 -33.16 -15.07 1.38
CA ALA A 310 -32.21 -15.35 2.47
C ALA A 310 -30.83 -14.71 2.23
N GLY A 311 -30.35 -14.71 0.99
CA GLY A 311 -29.10 -14.09 0.59
C GLY A 311 -29.18 -12.58 0.71
N ALA A 312 -30.24 -11.98 0.15
CA ALA A 312 -30.52 -10.56 0.23
C ALA A 312 -30.65 -10.06 1.69
N LEU A 313 -31.36 -10.81 2.55
CA LEU A 313 -31.48 -10.46 3.97
C LEU A 313 -30.13 -10.47 4.70
N LYS A 314 -29.27 -11.47 4.42
CA LYS A 314 -27.93 -11.57 5.02
C LYS A 314 -27.02 -10.43 4.56
N SER A 315 -27.03 -10.13 3.25
CA SER A 315 -26.28 -9.02 2.66
C SER A 315 -26.70 -7.68 3.27
N LEU A 316 -28.01 -7.44 3.33
CA LEU A 316 -28.62 -6.25 3.94
C LEU A 316 -28.18 -6.07 5.40
N MET A 317 -28.23 -7.12 6.22
CA MET A 317 -27.85 -7.02 7.64
C MET A 317 -26.36 -6.70 7.81
N ASN A 318 -25.51 -7.27 6.96
CA ASN A 318 -24.07 -6.98 6.95
C ASN A 318 -23.80 -5.53 6.53
N ASN A 319 -24.46 -5.05 5.48
CA ASN A 319 -24.33 -3.67 5.00
C ASN A 319 -24.79 -2.65 6.05
N ILE A 320 -25.92 -2.91 6.74
CA ILE A 320 -26.39 -2.05 7.84
C ILE A 320 -25.42 -2.09 9.02
N LYS A 321 -24.86 -3.25 9.37
CA LYS A 321 -23.87 -3.38 10.45
C LYS A 321 -22.61 -2.57 10.14
N GLN A 322 -22.10 -2.65 8.92
CA GLN A 322 -20.91 -1.90 8.49
C GLN A 322 -21.18 -0.39 8.47
N LEU A 323 -22.28 0.06 7.88
CA LEU A 323 -22.69 1.47 7.90
C LEU A 323 -22.86 1.98 9.34
N SER A 324 -23.50 1.20 10.21
CA SER A 324 -23.66 1.53 11.63
C SER A 324 -22.32 1.68 12.35
N GLY A 325 -21.31 0.90 11.98
CA GLY A 325 -19.93 1.05 12.46
C GLY A 325 -19.32 2.39 12.06
N HIS A 326 -19.47 2.80 10.80
CA HIS A 326 -19.00 4.09 10.32
C HIS A 326 -19.67 5.29 11.01
N PHE A 327 -20.97 5.18 11.32
CA PHE A 327 -21.72 6.21 12.04
C PHE A 327 -21.69 6.10 13.57
N LYS A 328 -20.94 5.13 14.13
CA LYS A 328 -20.85 4.85 15.57
C LYS A 328 -22.21 4.59 16.24
N LEU A 329 -23.10 3.90 15.54
CA LEU A 329 -24.42 3.48 16.04
C LEU A 329 -24.30 2.13 16.77
N ASN A 330 -23.51 2.09 17.85
CA ASN A 330 -23.17 0.84 18.57
C ASN A 330 -24.40 0.04 18.99
N ASP A 331 -25.41 0.75 19.47
CA ASP A 331 -26.73 0.24 19.81
C ASP A 331 -27.39 -0.62 18.71
N VAL A 332 -27.19 -0.27 17.43
CA VAL A 332 -27.71 -1.02 16.27
C VAL A 332 -26.86 -2.25 16.00
N ILE A 333 -25.54 -2.12 16.11
CA ILE A 333 -24.58 -3.21 15.92
C ILE A 333 -24.84 -4.33 16.92
N ASP A 334 -24.99 -3.99 18.20
CA ASP A 334 -25.27 -4.95 19.27
C ASP A 334 -26.58 -5.70 19.02
N TRP A 335 -27.58 -5.00 18.52
CA TRP A 335 -28.89 -5.56 18.24
C TRP A 335 -28.89 -6.44 16.99
N ILE A 336 -28.12 -6.10 15.94
CA ILE A 336 -27.90 -6.99 14.78
C ILE A 336 -27.16 -8.27 15.20
N ASN A 337 -26.16 -8.17 16.08
CA ASN A 337 -25.44 -9.33 16.60
C ASN A 337 -26.35 -10.28 17.43
N GLN A 338 -27.45 -9.78 17.99
CA GLN A 338 -28.44 -10.61 18.67
C GLN A 338 -29.38 -11.33 17.69
N LEU A 339 -29.51 -10.84 16.46
CA LEU A 339 -30.40 -11.38 15.43
C LEU A 339 -29.70 -12.34 14.46
N LEU A 340 -28.40 -12.18 14.28
CA LEU A 340 -27.55 -13.07 13.47
C LEU A 340 -26.74 -13.98 14.41
N PRO A 341 -27.10 -15.26 14.59
CA PRO A 341 -26.26 -16.21 15.29
C PRO A 341 -24.95 -16.50 14.56
#